data_AF-A0AAJ0LG03-F1
#
_entry.id   AF-A0AAJ0LG03-F1
#
_cell.length_a   1.000
_cell.length_b   1.000
_cell.length_c   1.000
_cell.angle_alpha   90.00
_cell.angle_beta   90.00
_cell.angle_gamma   90.00
#
_symmetry.space_group_name_H-M   'P 1'
#
loop_
_entity.id
_entity.type
_entity.pdbx_description
1 polymer ?
#
loop_
_entity_poly.entity_id
_entity_poly.type
_entity_poly.pdbx_seq_one_letter_code
_entity_poly.pdbx_strand_id
1 'polypeptide(L)'
;MMHLEKRTTFLLTGCLLLLSAALWLIFGPAKTVTEQAITQSRQVIYARFTLPHLKRDLGYYQGLTPASFGQYAKATQSGTYLVPDLDQAQMLKKTPAGYKAYTAEMMTPQGGTVTPDYVIVSAYDHQRQGNSILSIMDKRTGRHLKNIILKGRPHVGGITYDPEHDLLWVCGRKKARAQLFAIKLTTIRQYPADQPQKPIQYQYSTLLKSITRASLVSYHDGALWIGYFNIFGDSNVQSFQVSAVIKGREKAGVKLTARNIRSNELKSEQRWQAVDKIQGLTFSDTRAYFSQSYGLDDSWIYVFATTGRPQQFTPEKALLKIRMPAHLEQITLDGNRLYAVFESGAKAYALNAKTRIGRVVSFDIDTLVKEAKQNDDAKAQ
;
A
#
# COMPACT_ATOMS: atom_id res chain seq x y z
N MET A 1 46.60 -56.02 22.32
CA MET A 1 46.01 -54.67 22.26
C MET A 1 46.23 -54.05 20.87
N MET A 2 45.76 -54.69 19.79
CA MET A 2 45.91 -54.13 18.42
C MET A 2 44.85 -54.63 17.42
N HIS A 3 43.71 -55.15 17.90
CA HIS A 3 42.64 -55.68 17.04
C HIS A 3 41.26 -55.02 17.25
N LEU A 4 41.13 -54.09 18.20
CA LEU A 4 39.86 -53.42 18.49
C LEU A 4 39.73 -52.04 17.83
N GLU A 5 40.84 -51.41 17.41
CA GLU A 5 40.81 -50.05 16.83
C GLU A 5 40.44 -50.00 15.34
N LYS A 6 40.67 -51.07 14.55
CA LYS A 6 40.37 -51.04 13.11
C LYS A 6 38.89 -51.28 12.76
N ARG A 7 38.09 -51.84 13.68
CA ARG A 7 36.66 -52.10 13.46
C ARG A 7 35.77 -50.90 13.77
N THR A 8 36.18 -50.04 14.69
CA THR A 8 35.43 -48.81 15.03
C THR A 8 35.59 -47.73 13.96
N THR A 9 36.75 -47.61 13.32
CA THR A 9 36.97 -46.60 12.26
C THR A 9 36.14 -46.86 11.01
N PHE A 10 35.94 -48.12 10.60
CA PHE A 10 35.14 -48.48 9.43
C PHE A 10 33.62 -48.32 9.64
N LEU A 11 33.12 -48.55 10.86
CA LEU A 11 31.71 -48.32 11.18
C LEU A 11 31.37 -46.82 11.29
N LEU A 12 32.30 -46.00 11.78
CA LEU A 12 32.08 -44.55 11.87
C LEU A 12 32.10 -43.85 10.50
N THR A 13 32.98 -44.23 9.57
CA THR A 13 32.98 -43.66 8.21
C THR A 13 31.78 -44.12 7.38
N GLY A 14 31.32 -45.37 7.53
CA GLY A 14 30.10 -45.86 6.87
C GLY A 14 28.82 -45.15 7.33
N CYS A 15 28.67 -44.91 8.64
CA CYS A 15 27.52 -44.18 9.18
C CYS A 15 27.50 -42.69 8.78
N LEU A 16 28.66 -42.03 8.67
CA LEU A 16 28.76 -40.63 8.23
C LEU A 16 28.41 -40.42 6.75
N LEU A 17 28.71 -41.40 5.88
CA LEU A 17 28.34 -41.36 4.46
C LEU A 17 26.84 -41.66 4.24
N LEU A 18 26.24 -42.53 5.05
CA LEU A 18 24.79 -42.79 4.98
C LEU A 18 23.97 -41.62 5.55
N LEU A 19 24.46 -40.94 6.59
CA LEU A 19 23.83 -39.72 7.12
C LEU A 19 23.94 -38.54 6.15
N SER A 20 25.05 -38.38 5.42
CA SER A 20 25.20 -37.31 4.42
C SER A 20 24.32 -37.53 3.18
N ALA A 21 24.18 -38.79 2.71
CA ALA A 21 23.26 -39.14 1.62
C ALA A 21 21.78 -38.98 2.03
N ALA A 22 21.43 -39.35 3.27
CA ALA A 22 20.08 -39.16 3.81
C ALA A 22 19.75 -37.68 4.03
N LEU A 23 20.70 -36.85 4.50
CA LEU A 23 20.51 -35.40 4.58
C LEU A 23 20.41 -34.75 3.19
N TRP A 24 21.07 -35.28 2.16
CA TRP A 24 20.95 -34.74 0.79
C TRP A 24 19.60 -35.08 0.13
N LEU A 25 18.98 -36.20 0.50
CA LEU A 25 17.61 -36.55 0.09
C LEU A 25 16.53 -35.76 0.84
N ILE A 26 16.80 -35.34 2.09
CA ILE A 26 15.88 -34.55 2.92
C ILE A 26 16.04 -33.03 2.67
N PHE A 27 17.26 -32.57 2.39
CA PHE A 27 17.63 -31.16 2.16
C PHE A 27 18.23 -30.91 0.78
N GLY A 28 17.79 -31.66 -0.24
CA GLY A 28 18.20 -31.43 -1.62
C GLY A 28 18.10 -29.94 -2.00
N PRO A 29 18.90 -29.46 -2.96
CA PRO A 29 18.95 -28.04 -3.30
C PRO A 29 17.52 -27.54 -3.48
N ALA A 30 17.16 -26.48 -2.72
CA ALA A 30 15.84 -25.88 -2.78
C ALA A 30 15.47 -25.74 -4.25
N LYS A 31 14.44 -26.48 -4.70
CA LYS A 31 14.01 -26.47 -6.11
C LYS A 31 13.92 -25.00 -6.52
N THR A 32 14.80 -24.59 -7.42
CA THR A 32 14.72 -23.28 -8.05
C THR A 32 13.36 -23.24 -8.73
N VAL A 33 12.46 -22.41 -8.20
CA VAL A 33 11.15 -22.19 -8.82
C VAL A 33 11.45 -21.63 -10.21
N THR A 34 11.14 -22.41 -11.24
CA THR A 34 11.40 -22.02 -12.62
C THR A 34 10.52 -20.82 -12.97
N GLU A 35 11.02 -19.93 -13.80
CA GLU A 35 10.30 -18.74 -14.28
C GLU A 35 8.94 -19.12 -14.92
N GLN A 36 8.86 -20.32 -15.49
CA GLN A 36 7.63 -20.95 -15.99
C GLN A 36 6.60 -21.27 -14.89
N ALA A 37 7.03 -21.80 -13.75
CA ALA A 37 6.14 -22.08 -12.62
C ALA A 37 5.63 -20.78 -11.96
N ILE A 38 6.48 -19.74 -11.91
CA ILE A 38 6.08 -18.37 -11.49
C ILE A 38 5.10 -17.75 -12.49
N THR A 39 5.29 -18.00 -13.79
CA THR A 39 4.39 -17.51 -14.83
C THR A 39 3.03 -18.24 -14.80
N GLN A 40 3.02 -19.54 -14.53
CA GLN A 40 1.79 -20.32 -14.36
C GLN A 40 1.04 -19.97 -13.07
N SER A 41 1.71 -19.77 -11.93
CA SER A 41 1.04 -19.33 -10.69
C SER A 41 0.41 -17.94 -10.85
N ARG A 42 1.11 -17.01 -11.53
CA ARG A 42 0.58 -15.69 -11.93
C ARG A 42 -0.68 -15.80 -12.79
N GLN A 43 -0.77 -16.77 -13.72
CA GLN A 43 -1.94 -16.94 -14.59
C GLN A 43 -3.22 -17.38 -13.85
N VAL A 44 -3.12 -18.16 -12.77
CA VAL A 44 -4.30 -18.71 -12.07
C VAL A 44 -5.04 -17.62 -11.26
N ILE A 45 -4.35 -16.61 -10.72
CA ILE A 45 -5.00 -15.53 -9.94
C ILE A 45 -5.46 -14.37 -10.79
N TYR A 46 -4.74 -14.05 -11.87
CA TYR A 46 -5.23 -13.13 -12.88
C TYR A 46 -6.58 -13.58 -13.47
N ALA A 47 -6.86 -14.89 -13.48
CA ALA A 47 -8.16 -15.43 -13.86
C ALA A 47 -9.32 -15.00 -12.92
N ARG A 48 -9.05 -14.68 -11.64
CA ARG A 48 -10.08 -14.18 -10.70
C ARG A 48 -10.25 -12.66 -10.74
N PHE A 49 -9.19 -11.90 -10.98
CA PHE A 49 -9.22 -10.43 -10.95
C PHE A 49 -9.38 -9.80 -12.34
N THR A 50 -10.15 -10.48 -13.20
CA THR A 50 -10.54 -9.98 -14.54
C THR A 50 -11.57 -8.85 -14.44
N LEU A 51 -11.76 -8.09 -15.52
CA LEU A 51 -12.77 -7.03 -15.59
C LEU A 51 -14.22 -7.54 -15.42
N PRO A 52 -14.66 -8.68 -15.99
CA PRO A 52 -16.01 -9.20 -15.73
C PRO A 52 -16.27 -9.51 -14.25
N HIS A 53 -15.29 -10.12 -13.57
CA HIS A 53 -15.37 -10.35 -12.13
C HIS A 53 -15.48 -9.04 -11.34
N LEU A 54 -14.66 -8.03 -11.67
CA LEU A 54 -14.76 -6.72 -11.04
C LEU A 54 -16.14 -6.09 -11.28
N LYS A 55 -16.65 -6.12 -12.51
CA LYS A 55 -17.97 -5.56 -12.85
C LYS A 55 -19.08 -6.22 -12.05
N ARG A 56 -19.04 -7.55 -11.88
CA ARG A 56 -19.99 -8.27 -11.00
C ARG A 56 -19.86 -7.82 -9.55
N ASP A 57 -18.63 -7.77 -9.02
CA ASP A 57 -18.39 -7.42 -7.61
C ASP A 57 -18.80 -5.95 -7.31
N LEU A 58 -18.59 -5.01 -8.25
CA LEU A 58 -19.11 -3.64 -8.14
C LEU A 58 -20.63 -3.54 -8.37
N GLY A 59 -21.21 -4.47 -9.12
CA GLY A 59 -22.65 -4.50 -9.43
C GLY A 59 -23.56 -4.68 -8.21
N TYR A 60 -23.02 -5.17 -7.09
CA TYR A 60 -23.75 -5.22 -5.81
C TYR A 60 -23.93 -3.85 -5.14
N TYR A 61 -23.25 -2.82 -5.65
CA TYR A 61 -23.22 -1.48 -5.08
C TYR A 61 -23.73 -0.48 -6.12
N GLN A 62 -24.80 0.21 -5.76
CA GLN A 62 -25.42 1.21 -6.62
C GLN A 62 -24.42 2.30 -7.00
N GLY A 63 -24.44 2.72 -8.27
CA GLY A 63 -23.59 3.77 -8.80
C GLY A 63 -22.12 3.40 -9.06
N LEU A 64 -21.59 2.31 -8.47
CA LEU A 64 -20.15 2.00 -8.61
C LEU A 64 -19.76 1.50 -10.01
N THR A 65 -20.61 0.69 -10.65
CA THR A 65 -20.36 0.22 -12.02
C THR A 65 -20.31 1.37 -13.04
N PRO A 66 -21.33 2.25 -13.14
CA PRO A 66 -21.25 3.39 -14.07
C PRO A 66 -20.10 4.35 -13.73
N ALA A 67 -19.84 4.63 -12.45
CA ALA A 67 -18.74 5.49 -12.06
C ALA A 67 -17.34 4.90 -12.37
N SER A 68 -17.19 3.57 -12.33
CA SER A 68 -15.90 2.93 -12.60
C SER A 68 -15.69 2.57 -14.07
N PHE A 69 -16.71 2.07 -14.77
CA PHE A 69 -16.57 1.59 -16.14
C PHE A 69 -17.06 2.59 -17.19
N GLY A 70 -17.96 3.52 -16.85
CA GLY A 70 -18.62 4.40 -17.80
C GLY A 70 -17.64 5.26 -18.59
N GLN A 71 -17.08 6.29 -17.95
CA GLN A 71 -16.13 7.21 -18.60
C GLN A 71 -14.82 6.54 -19.01
N TYR A 72 -14.44 5.44 -18.34
CA TYR A 72 -13.18 4.74 -18.58
C TYR A 72 -13.29 3.53 -19.50
N ALA A 73 -14.45 3.26 -20.12
CA ALA A 73 -14.67 2.07 -20.95
C ALA A 73 -13.60 1.86 -22.04
N LYS A 74 -13.15 2.95 -22.65
CA LYS A 74 -12.14 2.96 -23.72
C LYS A 74 -10.69 3.00 -23.22
N ALA A 75 -10.47 3.25 -21.93
CA ALA A 75 -9.13 3.26 -21.37
C ALA A 75 -8.58 1.83 -21.25
N THR A 76 -7.25 1.68 -21.30
CA THR A 76 -6.59 0.40 -21.03
C THR A 76 -7.13 -0.19 -19.73
N GLN A 77 -7.54 -1.46 -19.77
CA GLN A 77 -8.10 -2.17 -18.61
C GLN A 77 -9.31 -1.46 -17.97
N SER A 78 -10.10 -0.73 -18.77
CA SER A 78 -11.21 0.11 -18.31
C SER A 78 -10.80 1.09 -17.20
N GLY A 79 -9.54 1.55 -17.24
CA GLY A 79 -9.00 2.44 -16.24
C GLY A 79 -8.67 1.79 -14.88
N THR A 80 -8.71 0.47 -14.77
CA THR A 80 -8.36 -0.22 -13.53
C THR A 80 -7.00 -0.89 -13.65
N TYR A 81 -6.31 -1.09 -12.54
CA TYR A 81 -4.95 -1.62 -12.53
C TYR A 81 -4.93 -2.90 -11.71
N LEU A 82 -4.43 -3.97 -12.30
CA LEU A 82 -4.28 -5.23 -11.58
C LEU A 82 -3.18 -5.08 -10.55
N VAL A 83 -3.46 -5.35 -9.27
CA VAL A 83 -2.43 -5.27 -8.23
C VAL A 83 -1.54 -6.51 -8.37
N PRO A 84 -0.25 -6.35 -8.74
CA PRO A 84 0.61 -7.47 -9.05
C PRO A 84 1.12 -8.14 -7.76
N ASP A 85 1.50 -9.41 -7.90
CA ASP A 85 2.27 -10.17 -6.90
C ASP A 85 1.64 -10.22 -5.49
N LEU A 86 0.29 -10.25 -5.41
CA LEU A 86 -0.41 -10.39 -4.13
C LEU A 86 -0.22 -11.78 -3.47
N ASP A 87 0.05 -12.78 -4.28
CA ASP A 87 0.15 -14.19 -3.94
C ASP A 87 1.57 -14.72 -3.96
N GLN A 88 2.44 -14.16 -4.80
CA GLN A 88 3.86 -14.47 -4.84
C GLN A 88 4.65 -13.24 -5.25
N ALA A 89 5.37 -12.64 -4.30
CA ALA A 89 6.25 -11.50 -4.54
C ALA A 89 7.71 -11.88 -4.27
N GLN A 90 8.56 -11.70 -5.29
CA GLN A 90 10.01 -11.78 -5.12
C GLN A 90 10.51 -10.53 -4.40
N MET A 91 11.25 -10.72 -3.32
CA MET A 91 11.75 -9.65 -2.46
C MET A 91 12.98 -10.07 -1.64
N LEU A 92 13.30 -9.27 -0.62
CA LEU A 92 14.36 -9.54 0.33
C LEU A 92 13.81 -9.78 1.72
N LYS A 93 14.51 -10.60 2.49
CA LYS A 93 14.35 -10.75 3.94
C LYS A 93 15.64 -10.33 4.63
N LYS A 94 15.53 -9.49 5.65
CA LYS A 94 16.67 -9.12 6.51
C LYS A 94 17.19 -10.34 7.27
N THR A 95 18.51 -10.54 7.28
CA THR A 95 19.22 -11.56 8.05
C THR A 95 20.37 -10.93 8.84
N PRO A 96 21.00 -11.65 9.80
CA PRO A 96 22.23 -11.17 10.44
C PRO A 96 23.34 -10.86 9.44
N ALA A 97 23.50 -11.69 8.40
CA ALA A 97 24.52 -11.53 7.36
C ALA A 97 24.20 -10.44 6.30
N GLY A 98 23.03 -9.79 6.35
CA GLY A 98 22.65 -8.81 5.35
C GLY A 98 21.19 -8.94 4.91
N TYR A 99 20.98 -9.20 3.63
CA TYR A 99 19.69 -9.51 3.03
C TYR A 99 19.82 -10.78 2.20
N LYS A 100 18.75 -11.57 2.15
CA LYS A 100 18.64 -12.73 1.27
C LYS A 100 17.39 -12.62 0.42
N ALA A 101 17.43 -13.21 -0.78
CA ALA A 101 16.24 -13.40 -1.60
C ALA A 101 15.16 -14.17 -0.81
N TYR A 102 13.91 -13.77 -1.00
CA TYR A 102 12.75 -14.35 -0.34
C TYR A 102 11.52 -14.19 -1.23
N THR A 103 10.68 -15.22 -1.26
CA THR A 103 9.38 -15.17 -1.92
C THR A 103 8.31 -15.09 -0.84
N ALA A 104 7.56 -14.00 -0.80
CA ALA A 104 6.41 -13.87 0.08
C ALA A 104 5.15 -14.39 -0.63
N GLU A 105 4.32 -15.14 0.09
CA GLU A 105 3.15 -15.80 -0.51
C GLU A 105 1.79 -15.15 -0.15
N MET A 106 1.82 -14.14 0.70
CA MET A 106 0.63 -13.47 1.23
C MET A 106 0.88 -11.99 1.37
N MET A 107 0.96 -11.29 0.23
CA MET A 107 1.07 -9.84 0.23
C MET A 107 -0.29 -9.20 0.44
N THR A 108 -0.33 -8.19 1.30
CA THR A 108 -1.54 -7.44 1.62
C THR A 108 -1.36 -6.00 1.15
N PRO A 109 -2.13 -5.52 0.16
CA PRO A 109 -2.03 -4.15 -0.30
C PRO A 109 -2.60 -3.20 0.75
N GLN A 110 -2.16 -1.93 0.74
CA GLN A 110 -2.50 -0.96 1.77
C GLN A 110 -2.76 0.43 1.16
N GLY A 111 -1.69 1.09 0.74
CA GLY A 111 -1.73 2.43 0.17
C GLY A 111 -1.72 2.38 -1.35
N GLY A 112 -2.31 3.39 -1.98
CA GLY A 112 -2.25 3.59 -3.42
C GLY A 112 -2.12 5.06 -3.76
N THR A 113 -1.21 5.42 -4.66
CA THR A 113 -1.07 6.80 -5.15
C THR A 113 -0.75 6.83 -6.63
N VAL A 114 -0.88 8.01 -7.22
CA VAL A 114 -0.72 8.25 -8.64
C VAL A 114 0.30 9.37 -8.83
N THR A 115 1.24 9.13 -9.75
CA THR A 115 2.22 10.11 -10.23
C THR A 115 1.89 10.44 -11.69
N PRO A 116 2.63 11.33 -12.37
CA PRO A 116 2.45 11.53 -13.80
C PRO A 116 2.60 10.24 -14.62
N ASP A 117 3.52 9.36 -14.23
CA ASP A 117 3.90 8.18 -15.02
C ASP A 117 3.42 6.85 -14.44
N TYR A 118 3.12 6.80 -13.15
CA TYR A 118 2.88 5.55 -12.42
C TYR A 118 1.63 5.56 -11.56
N VAL A 119 0.98 4.39 -11.48
CA VAL A 119 0.14 4.01 -10.35
C VAL A 119 1.00 3.13 -9.42
N ILE A 120 1.05 3.50 -8.14
CA ILE A 120 1.91 2.84 -7.16
C ILE A 120 1.04 2.28 -6.04
N VAL A 121 1.28 1.02 -5.67
CA VAL A 121 0.60 0.37 -4.54
C VAL A 121 1.63 -0.09 -3.52
N SER A 122 1.43 0.23 -2.25
CA SER A 122 2.22 -0.35 -1.16
C SER A 122 1.61 -1.66 -0.68
N ALA A 123 2.46 -2.63 -0.35
CA ALA A 123 2.03 -3.89 0.23
C ALA A 123 3.03 -4.39 1.27
N TYR A 124 2.52 -5.02 2.33
CA TYR A 124 3.35 -5.73 3.31
C TYR A 124 3.13 -7.24 3.21
N ASP A 125 4.15 -7.99 3.61
CA ASP A 125 4.04 -9.43 3.78
C ASP A 125 3.20 -9.74 5.03
N HIS A 126 2.03 -10.34 4.85
CA HIS A 126 1.09 -10.70 5.91
C HIS A 126 1.73 -11.63 6.95
N GLN A 127 2.66 -12.49 6.52
CA GLN A 127 3.43 -13.38 7.41
C GLN A 127 4.53 -12.64 8.17
N ARG A 128 4.78 -11.37 7.85
CA ARG A 128 5.78 -10.49 8.46
C ARG A 128 7.18 -11.09 8.43
N GLN A 129 7.54 -11.79 7.36
CA GLN A 129 8.85 -12.40 7.16
C GLN A 129 9.73 -11.61 6.18
N GLY A 130 9.16 -11.24 5.05
CA GLY A 130 9.78 -10.43 4.01
C GLY A 130 9.72 -8.94 4.33
N ASN A 131 10.44 -8.16 3.53
CA ASN A 131 10.34 -6.70 3.55
C ASN A 131 9.04 -6.24 2.86
N SER A 132 8.55 -5.06 3.20
CA SER A 132 7.42 -4.45 2.48
C SER A 132 7.86 -3.93 1.11
N ILE A 133 6.93 -3.85 0.15
CA ILE A 133 7.22 -3.44 -1.24
C ILE A 133 6.35 -2.27 -1.69
N LEU A 134 6.78 -1.63 -2.77
CA LEU A 134 5.95 -0.77 -3.63
C LEU A 134 5.89 -1.39 -5.02
N SER A 135 4.70 -1.73 -5.48
CA SER A 135 4.46 -2.21 -6.85
C SER A 135 4.30 -1.01 -7.77
N ILE A 136 5.19 -0.87 -8.75
CA ILE A 136 5.19 0.23 -9.71
C ILE A 136 4.52 -0.22 -11.00
N MET A 137 3.39 0.39 -11.35
CA MET A 137 2.67 0.12 -12.60
C MET A 137 2.71 1.36 -13.50
N ASP A 138 2.94 1.16 -14.78
CA ASP A 138 2.83 2.22 -15.78
C ASP A 138 1.39 2.72 -15.85
N LYS A 139 1.18 4.03 -15.67
CA LYS A 139 -0.17 4.62 -15.58
C LYS A 139 -0.94 4.52 -16.90
N ARG A 140 -0.26 4.53 -18.05
CA ARG A 140 -0.90 4.53 -19.37
C ARG A 140 -1.32 3.13 -19.82
N THR A 141 -0.45 2.16 -19.60
CA THR A 141 -0.59 0.78 -20.07
C THR A 141 -1.11 -0.17 -19.01
N GLY A 142 -1.05 0.22 -17.74
CA GLY A 142 -1.39 -0.64 -16.60
C GLY A 142 -0.39 -1.77 -16.36
N ARG A 143 0.72 -1.82 -17.11
CA ARG A 143 1.73 -2.87 -16.99
C ARG A 143 2.51 -2.71 -15.70
N HIS A 144 2.64 -3.79 -14.94
CA HIS A 144 3.59 -3.86 -13.82
C HIS A 144 5.03 -3.76 -14.33
N LEU A 145 5.80 -2.83 -13.76
CA LEU A 145 7.17 -2.55 -14.20
C LEU A 145 8.21 -3.20 -13.28
N LYS A 146 8.02 -3.09 -11.97
CA LYS A 146 8.93 -3.62 -10.94
C LYS A 146 8.32 -3.52 -9.55
N ASN A 147 8.87 -4.29 -8.61
CA ASN A 147 8.68 -4.08 -7.18
C ASN A 147 9.89 -3.38 -6.58
N ILE A 148 9.64 -2.33 -5.81
CA ILE A 148 10.65 -1.65 -5.01
C ILE A 148 10.61 -2.22 -3.60
N ILE A 149 11.76 -2.66 -3.10
CA ILE A 149 11.85 -3.22 -1.75
C ILE A 149 12.16 -2.12 -0.74
N LEU A 150 11.29 -1.97 0.26
CA LEU A 150 11.46 -1.01 1.35
C LEU A 150 12.36 -1.58 2.45
N LYS A 151 12.93 -0.71 3.28
CA LYS A 151 13.74 -1.13 4.44
C LYS A 151 12.83 -1.69 5.54
N GLY A 152 13.05 -2.96 5.89
CA GLY A 152 12.35 -3.62 6.99
C GLY A 152 10.90 -4.00 6.63
N ARG A 153 10.06 -4.11 7.65
CA ARG A 153 8.68 -4.60 7.53
C ARG A 153 7.62 -3.56 7.97
N PRO A 154 7.69 -2.29 7.48
CA PRO A 154 6.67 -1.31 7.82
C PRO A 154 5.29 -1.79 7.36
N HIS A 155 4.24 -1.44 8.11
CA HIS A 155 2.86 -1.75 7.70
C HIS A 155 2.49 -1.07 6.37
N VAL A 156 3.12 0.06 6.04
CA VAL A 156 2.89 0.85 4.82
C VAL A 156 1.44 1.21 4.56
N GLY A 157 0.70 1.52 5.63
CA GLY A 157 -0.74 1.82 5.62
C GLY A 157 -1.13 3.02 4.73
N GLY A 158 -0.17 3.85 4.32
CA GLY A 158 -0.45 4.87 3.33
C GLY A 158 0.79 5.37 2.58
N ILE A 159 0.56 5.86 1.37
CA ILE A 159 1.56 6.48 0.49
C ILE A 159 0.98 7.67 -0.26
N THR A 160 1.76 8.71 -0.53
CA THR A 160 1.27 9.84 -1.34
C THR A 160 2.38 10.45 -2.17
N TYR A 161 2.03 10.91 -3.37
CA TYR A 161 2.93 11.66 -4.23
C TYR A 161 2.87 13.15 -3.89
N ASP A 162 4.03 13.74 -3.65
CA ASP A 162 4.28 15.16 -3.49
C ASP A 162 4.83 15.69 -4.83
N PRO A 163 3.99 16.33 -5.66
CA PRO A 163 4.37 16.81 -6.97
C PRO A 163 5.29 18.04 -6.91
N GLU A 164 5.30 18.79 -5.81
CA GLU A 164 6.17 19.97 -5.68
C GLU A 164 7.65 19.59 -5.57
N HIS A 165 7.94 18.45 -4.93
CA HIS A 165 9.32 18.02 -4.65
C HIS A 165 9.71 16.70 -5.34
N ASP A 166 8.80 16.13 -6.14
CA ASP A 166 8.96 14.84 -6.83
C ASP A 166 9.29 13.69 -5.86
N LEU A 167 8.52 13.62 -4.76
CA LEU A 167 8.71 12.67 -3.67
C LEU A 167 7.51 11.75 -3.51
N LEU A 168 7.79 10.47 -3.27
CA LEU A 168 6.82 9.53 -2.72
C LEU A 168 7.01 9.46 -1.20
N TRP A 169 6.01 9.91 -0.46
CA TRP A 169 5.93 9.78 0.99
C TRP A 169 5.27 8.46 1.38
N VAL A 170 5.80 7.81 2.41
CA VAL A 170 5.34 6.49 2.85
C VAL A 170 5.22 6.45 4.38
N CYS A 171 4.08 5.98 4.87
CA CYS A 171 3.83 5.71 6.28
C CYS A 171 4.77 4.63 6.82
N GLY A 172 5.38 4.92 7.96
CA GLY A 172 6.32 4.04 8.64
C GLY A 172 6.17 4.07 10.15
N ARG A 173 7.00 3.27 10.82
CA ARG A 173 7.07 3.23 12.27
C ARG A 173 8.49 2.92 12.71
N LYS A 174 8.97 3.62 13.74
CA LYS A 174 10.28 3.37 14.34
C LYS A 174 10.19 3.43 15.85
N LYS A 175 10.60 2.35 16.53
CA LYS A 175 10.53 2.21 17.99
C LYS A 175 9.15 2.62 18.53
N ALA A 176 8.11 2.01 17.99
CA ALA A 176 6.70 2.28 18.30
C ALA A 176 6.15 3.67 17.92
N ARG A 177 6.96 4.62 17.43
CA ARG A 177 6.54 5.99 17.06
C ARG A 177 6.19 6.12 15.59
N ALA A 178 5.24 7.00 15.27
CA ALA A 178 4.90 7.38 13.91
C ALA A 178 6.11 7.93 13.17
N GLN A 179 6.28 7.49 11.92
CA GLN A 179 7.36 7.92 11.05
C GLN A 179 6.82 8.10 9.63
N LEU A 180 7.41 9.03 8.89
CA LEU A 180 7.33 9.06 7.44
C LEU A 180 8.72 8.91 6.85
N PHE A 181 8.80 8.31 5.67
CA PHE A 181 9.99 8.36 4.82
C PHE A 181 9.60 8.78 3.40
N ALA A 182 10.50 9.47 2.73
CA ALA A 182 10.32 9.96 1.36
C ALA A 182 11.33 9.30 0.44
N ILE A 183 10.93 9.06 -0.81
CA ILE A 183 11.76 8.51 -1.88
C ILE A 183 11.61 9.42 -3.09
N LYS A 184 12.72 9.88 -3.68
CA LYS A 184 12.64 10.64 -4.94
C LYS A 184 12.14 9.76 -6.07
N LEU A 185 11.31 10.31 -6.95
CA LEU A 185 10.81 9.58 -8.10
C LEU A 185 11.95 9.15 -9.04
N THR A 186 13.01 9.96 -9.16
CA THR A 186 14.23 9.56 -9.88
C THR A 186 14.89 8.31 -9.28
N THR A 187 14.93 8.18 -7.95
CA THR A 187 15.43 6.98 -7.27
C THR A 187 14.51 5.77 -7.52
N ILE A 188 13.18 5.99 -7.59
CA ILE A 188 12.20 4.96 -7.98
C ILE A 188 12.47 4.45 -9.40
N ARG A 189 12.67 5.36 -10.37
CA ARG A 189 12.94 5.02 -11.78
C ARG A 189 14.21 4.18 -11.91
N GLN A 190 15.28 4.61 -11.24
CA GLN A 190 16.61 3.99 -11.27
C GLN A 190 16.71 2.68 -10.47
N TYR A 191 15.72 2.35 -9.65
CA TYR A 191 15.73 1.10 -8.89
C TYR A 191 15.71 -0.10 -9.86
N PRO A 192 16.60 -1.09 -9.70
CA PRO A 192 16.68 -2.23 -10.62
C PRO A 192 15.37 -3.03 -10.62
N ALA A 193 14.92 -3.44 -11.80
CA ALA A 193 13.71 -4.26 -11.92
C ALA A 193 13.97 -5.71 -11.47
N ASP A 194 15.14 -6.25 -11.79
CA ASP A 194 15.48 -7.65 -11.58
C ASP A 194 16.47 -7.83 -10.42
N GLN A 195 16.17 -8.80 -9.56
CA GLN A 195 17.01 -9.26 -8.44
C GLN A 195 17.63 -8.13 -7.59
N PRO A 196 16.81 -7.22 -7.02
CA PRO A 196 17.32 -6.19 -6.13
C PRO A 196 18.10 -6.80 -4.96
N GLN A 197 19.38 -6.44 -4.84
CA GLN A 197 20.27 -6.94 -3.79
C GLN A 197 20.11 -6.17 -2.46
N LYS A 198 19.48 -4.98 -2.51
CA LYS A 198 19.29 -4.11 -1.34
C LYS A 198 17.96 -3.35 -1.40
N PRO A 199 17.38 -3.02 -0.24
CA PRO A 199 16.26 -2.09 -0.19
C PRO A 199 16.61 -0.70 -0.74
N ILE A 200 15.59 0.00 -1.24
CA ILE A 200 15.71 1.36 -1.76
C ILE A 200 16.22 2.33 -0.69
N GLN A 201 16.96 3.34 -1.12
CA GLN A 201 17.40 4.43 -0.25
C GLN A 201 16.29 5.46 -0.09
N TYR A 202 16.19 6.02 1.12
CA TYR A 202 15.20 7.03 1.42
C TYR A 202 15.87 8.40 1.28
N GLN A 203 15.20 9.32 0.60
CA GLN A 203 15.61 10.72 0.53
C GLN A 203 15.45 11.38 1.90
N TYR A 204 14.32 11.15 2.57
CA TYR A 204 14.02 11.69 3.90
C TYR A 204 13.46 10.61 4.83
N SER A 205 13.60 10.83 6.13
CA SER A 205 12.85 10.10 7.16
C SER A 205 12.70 10.98 8.39
N THR A 206 11.48 11.13 8.88
CA THR A 206 11.14 11.99 9.99
C THR A 206 10.21 11.28 10.97
N LEU A 207 10.39 11.54 12.27
CA LEU A 207 9.49 11.08 13.31
C LEU A 207 8.42 12.14 13.56
N LEU A 208 7.18 11.72 13.74
CA LEU A 208 6.06 12.61 14.02
C LEU A 208 5.71 12.48 15.50
N LYS A 209 5.98 13.52 16.28
CA LYS A 209 5.84 13.47 17.75
C LYS A 209 4.40 13.65 18.22
N SER A 210 3.57 14.38 17.48
CA SER A 210 2.21 14.75 17.88
C SER A 210 1.15 13.71 17.49
N ILE A 211 1.53 12.65 16.76
CA ILE A 211 0.60 11.58 16.33
C ILE A 211 1.17 10.21 16.69
N THR A 212 0.34 9.36 17.28
CA THR A 212 0.76 8.06 17.81
C THR A 212 1.23 7.11 16.71
N ARG A 213 0.51 7.09 15.58
CA ARG A 213 0.80 6.24 14.42
C ARG A 213 0.34 6.96 13.16
N ALA A 214 1.17 6.93 12.12
CA ALA A 214 0.81 7.34 10.77
C ALA A 214 0.15 6.14 10.08
N SER A 215 -1.18 6.07 10.13
CA SER A 215 -1.94 4.99 9.49
C SER A 215 -2.10 5.24 8.00
N LEU A 216 -2.33 6.49 7.61
CA LEU A 216 -2.55 6.93 6.24
C LEU A 216 -1.87 8.29 6.01
N VAL A 217 -1.65 8.65 4.75
CA VAL A 217 -1.08 9.96 4.38
C VAL A 217 -1.62 10.45 3.03
N SER A 218 -1.85 11.76 2.93
CA SER A 218 -2.17 12.46 1.69
C SER A 218 -1.34 13.74 1.60
N TYR A 219 -0.96 14.14 0.38
CA TYR A 219 -0.33 15.43 0.13
C TYR A 219 -1.38 16.39 -0.43
N HIS A 220 -1.49 17.56 0.17
CA HIS A 220 -2.39 18.61 -0.31
C HIS A 220 -1.92 19.98 0.21
N ASP A 221 -1.87 20.95 -0.71
CA ASP A 221 -1.54 22.36 -0.44
C ASP A 221 -0.28 22.54 0.43
N GLY A 222 0.84 21.99 -0.07
CA GLY A 222 2.12 22.09 0.61
C GLY A 222 2.29 21.21 1.86
N ALA A 223 1.24 20.54 2.33
CA ALA A 223 1.21 19.80 3.59
C ALA A 223 1.01 18.29 3.41
N LEU A 224 1.53 17.52 4.37
CA LEU A 224 1.19 16.11 4.56
C LEU A 224 0.07 16.00 5.59
N TRP A 225 -1.06 15.47 5.16
CA TRP A 225 -2.22 15.17 5.98
C TRP A 225 -2.16 13.72 6.43
N ILE A 226 -2.05 13.50 7.74
CA ILE A 226 -1.72 12.20 8.33
C ILE A 226 -2.81 11.80 9.29
N GLY A 227 -3.39 10.63 9.07
CA GLY A 227 -4.44 10.07 9.91
C GLY A 227 -3.95 9.01 10.89
N TYR A 228 -4.61 8.95 12.04
CA TYR A 228 -4.51 7.87 13.01
C TYR A 228 -5.82 7.07 13.03
N PHE A 229 -5.75 5.83 12.56
CA PHE A 229 -6.84 4.86 12.63
C PHE A 229 -7.12 4.44 14.08
N ASN A 230 -8.40 4.49 14.47
CA ASN A 230 -8.89 4.08 15.77
C ASN A 230 -10.20 3.27 15.65
N ILE A 231 -10.32 2.18 16.42
CA ILE A 231 -11.52 1.32 16.48
C ILE A 231 -12.34 1.52 17.75
N PHE A 232 -11.76 2.15 18.78
CA PHE A 232 -12.37 2.32 20.10
C PHE A 232 -12.94 3.75 20.29
N GLY A 233 -13.18 4.46 19.19
CA GLY A 233 -13.61 5.84 19.17
C GLY A 233 -13.13 6.53 17.90
N ASP A 234 -13.19 7.86 17.89
CA ASP A 234 -12.85 8.63 16.70
C ASP A 234 -11.39 8.50 16.29
N SER A 235 -11.20 8.58 14.98
CA SER A 235 -9.88 8.79 14.41
C SER A 235 -9.50 10.26 14.53
N ASN A 236 -8.23 10.58 14.22
CA ASN A 236 -7.84 11.99 14.06
C ASN A 236 -6.90 12.18 12.89
N VAL A 237 -6.91 13.38 12.33
CA VAL A 237 -6.02 13.82 11.25
C VAL A 237 -5.23 15.04 11.73
N GLN A 238 -3.98 15.14 11.27
CA GLN A 238 -3.08 16.26 11.52
C GLN A 238 -2.36 16.64 10.22
N SER A 239 -2.07 17.92 10.03
CA SER A 239 -1.41 18.45 8.84
C SER A 239 -0.02 18.96 9.17
N PHE A 240 0.98 18.57 8.38
CA PHE A 240 2.38 18.94 8.60
C PHE A 240 2.90 19.68 7.38
N GLN A 241 3.30 20.95 7.53
CA GLN A 241 3.72 21.83 6.44
C GLN A 241 5.11 21.44 5.89
N VAL A 242 5.15 20.40 5.06
CA VAL A 242 6.40 19.80 4.60
C VAL A 242 7.11 20.64 3.55
N SER A 243 6.36 21.33 2.70
CA SER A 243 6.92 22.09 1.58
C SER A 243 7.69 23.31 2.08
N ALA A 244 7.16 24.02 3.09
CA ALA A 244 7.87 25.11 3.75
C ALA A 244 9.19 24.63 4.40
N VAL A 245 9.18 23.45 5.02
CA VAL A 245 10.37 22.85 5.64
C VAL A 245 11.42 22.49 4.60
N ILE A 246 11.03 21.88 3.48
CA ILE A 246 11.96 21.50 2.41
C ILE A 246 12.56 22.76 1.76
N LYS A 247 11.72 23.70 1.32
CA LYS A 247 12.17 24.96 0.69
C LYS A 247 13.09 25.76 1.61
N GLY A 248 12.77 25.85 2.91
CA GLY A 248 13.62 26.52 3.89
C GLY A 248 15.01 25.88 4.02
N ARG A 249 15.09 24.55 3.95
CA ARG A 249 16.36 23.81 4.01
C ARG A 249 17.19 23.93 2.73
N GLU A 250 16.54 23.91 1.58
CA GLU A 250 17.18 24.15 0.29
C GLU A 250 17.77 25.55 0.23
N LYS A 251 17.01 26.57 0.67
CA LYS A 251 17.50 27.95 0.79
C LYS A 251 18.70 28.08 1.73
N ALA A 252 18.73 27.30 2.81
CA ALA A 252 19.85 27.26 3.75
C ALA A 252 21.05 26.42 3.27
N GLY A 253 21.03 25.88 2.04
CA GLY A 253 22.12 25.07 1.48
C GLY A 253 22.32 23.71 2.17
N VAL A 254 21.31 23.22 2.89
CA VAL A 254 21.44 21.96 3.64
C VAL A 254 21.37 20.77 2.70
N LYS A 255 22.45 20.00 2.61
CA LYS A 255 22.48 18.75 1.84
C LYS A 255 21.38 17.79 2.32
N LEU A 256 20.49 17.44 1.40
CA LEU A 256 19.30 16.65 1.66
C LEU A 256 19.65 15.16 1.78
N THR A 257 19.45 14.56 2.97
CA THR A 257 19.76 13.14 3.26
C THR A 257 18.66 12.48 4.08
N ALA A 258 18.66 11.14 4.17
CA ALA A 258 17.60 10.34 4.83
C ALA A 258 17.26 10.72 6.28
N ARG A 259 18.06 11.54 6.97
CA ARG A 259 17.83 11.96 8.37
C ARG A 259 17.79 13.47 8.54
N ASN A 260 17.69 14.22 7.45
CA ASN A 260 17.84 15.65 7.48
C ASN A 260 16.62 16.34 8.13
N ILE A 261 15.37 15.96 7.81
CA ILE A 261 14.17 16.58 8.39
C ILE A 261 14.03 16.10 9.84
N ARG A 262 14.29 17.01 10.77
CA ARG A 262 14.21 16.75 12.20
C ARG A 262 12.75 16.74 12.63
N SER A 263 12.43 15.89 13.59
CA SER A 263 11.08 15.75 14.13
C SER A 263 10.46 17.02 14.72
N ASN A 264 11.26 18.03 15.05
CA ASN A 264 10.79 19.31 15.57
C ASN A 264 10.51 20.35 14.48
N GLU A 265 10.89 20.09 13.22
CA GLU A 265 10.59 20.96 12.08
C GLU A 265 9.24 20.61 11.43
N LEU A 266 8.86 19.33 11.45
CA LEU A 266 7.52 18.88 11.08
C LEU A 266 6.63 18.83 12.33
N LYS A 267 6.07 19.98 12.69
CA LYS A 267 5.03 20.09 13.72
C LYS A 267 3.66 20.25 13.05
N SER A 268 2.64 19.68 13.66
CA SER A 268 1.26 19.99 13.33
C SER A 268 0.75 21.01 14.34
N GLU A 269 0.12 22.07 13.85
CA GLU A 269 -0.50 23.09 14.69
C GLU A 269 -1.94 22.76 15.04
N GLN A 270 -2.56 21.83 14.29
CA GLN A 270 -3.96 21.48 14.42
C GLN A 270 -4.16 19.97 14.41
N ARG A 271 -5.22 19.53 15.09
CA ARG A 271 -5.70 18.15 15.09
C ARG A 271 -7.20 18.18 14.90
N TRP A 272 -7.66 17.51 13.85
CA TRP A 272 -9.08 17.35 13.57
C TRP A 272 -9.54 15.97 14.01
N GLN A 273 -10.66 15.92 14.70
CA GLN A 273 -11.43 14.68 14.85
C GLN A 273 -11.89 14.22 13.46
N ALA A 274 -11.87 12.92 13.22
CA ALA A 274 -12.30 12.33 11.97
C ALA A 274 -13.17 11.10 12.26
N VAL A 275 -13.93 10.65 11.25
CA VAL A 275 -14.71 9.40 11.30
C VAL A 275 -13.88 8.27 11.90
N ASP A 276 -14.51 7.35 12.62
CA ASP A 276 -13.80 6.18 13.13
C ASP A 276 -13.20 5.35 11.99
N LYS A 277 -12.22 4.48 12.29
CA LYS A 277 -11.71 3.48 11.34
C LYS A 277 -11.26 4.03 9.96
N ILE A 278 -10.66 5.24 9.92
CA ILE A 278 -10.17 5.82 8.65
C ILE A 278 -9.02 5.00 8.06
N GLN A 279 -9.10 4.71 6.77
CA GLN A 279 -8.04 4.04 6.02
C GLN A 279 -7.34 4.95 5.02
N GLY A 280 -8.01 6.00 4.56
CA GLY A 280 -7.44 6.94 3.61
C GLY A 280 -8.14 8.29 3.64
N LEU A 281 -7.45 9.29 3.10
CA LEU A 281 -8.06 10.57 2.79
C LEU A 281 -7.41 11.20 1.56
N THR A 282 -8.17 11.98 0.82
CA THR A 282 -7.68 12.77 -0.31
C THR A 282 -8.53 14.01 -0.51
N PHE A 283 -8.05 14.95 -1.30
CA PHE A 283 -8.63 16.28 -1.45
C PHE A 283 -8.83 16.62 -2.92
N SER A 284 -9.93 17.30 -3.21
CA SER A 284 -10.05 18.23 -4.33
C SER A 284 -9.98 19.66 -3.77
N ASP A 285 -10.08 20.67 -4.62
CA ASP A 285 -10.05 22.08 -4.21
C ASP A 285 -11.19 22.43 -3.22
N THR A 286 -12.34 21.78 -3.35
CA THR A 286 -13.56 22.12 -2.59
C THR A 286 -14.07 21.01 -1.68
N ARG A 287 -13.49 19.80 -1.76
CA ARG A 287 -13.96 18.63 -1.02
C ARG A 287 -12.81 17.79 -0.47
N ALA A 288 -13.05 17.18 0.69
CA ALA A 288 -12.21 16.12 1.23
C ALA A 288 -12.99 14.81 1.22
N TYR A 289 -12.31 13.72 0.89
CA TYR A 289 -12.87 12.37 0.79
C TYR A 289 -12.12 11.49 1.77
N PHE A 290 -12.86 10.77 2.63
CA PHE A 290 -12.30 9.90 3.66
C PHE A 290 -12.81 8.49 3.45
N SER A 291 -11.91 7.52 3.24
CA SER A 291 -12.28 6.11 3.25
C SER A 291 -12.31 5.58 4.68
N GLN A 292 -13.37 4.85 5.00
CA GLN A 292 -13.61 4.20 6.29
C GLN A 292 -13.86 2.72 6.06
N SER A 293 -13.21 1.85 6.83
CA SER A 293 -13.33 0.40 6.67
C SER A 293 -12.80 -0.34 7.89
N TYR A 294 -13.48 -1.42 8.28
CA TYR A 294 -12.98 -2.35 9.29
C TYR A 294 -13.69 -3.71 9.20
N GLY A 295 -12.92 -4.79 9.27
CA GLY A 295 -13.48 -6.14 9.27
C GLY A 295 -14.18 -6.49 7.95
N LEU A 296 -15.23 -7.30 8.04
CA LEU A 296 -15.94 -7.85 6.88
C LEU A 296 -17.10 -6.97 6.41
N ASP A 297 -17.41 -5.91 7.15
CA ASP A 297 -18.49 -4.98 6.82
C ASP A 297 -18.14 -4.14 5.58
N ASP A 298 -19.17 -3.69 4.89
CA ASP A 298 -19.00 -2.75 3.79
C ASP A 298 -18.32 -1.46 4.27
N SER A 299 -17.45 -0.95 3.41
CA SER A 299 -16.71 0.28 3.63
C SER A 299 -17.49 1.50 3.18
N TRP A 300 -16.97 2.68 3.48
CA TRP A 300 -17.62 3.94 3.14
C TRP A 300 -16.61 4.98 2.67
N ILE A 301 -17.04 5.87 1.76
CA ILE A 301 -16.39 7.15 1.52
C ILE A 301 -17.28 8.25 2.10
N TYR A 302 -16.75 9.02 3.04
CA TYR A 302 -17.37 10.24 3.54
C TYR A 302 -16.85 11.45 2.76
N VAL A 303 -17.76 12.33 2.35
CA VAL A 303 -17.43 13.55 1.59
C VAL A 303 -17.68 14.77 2.46
N PHE A 304 -16.70 15.67 2.56
CA PHE A 304 -16.76 16.88 3.35
C PHE A 304 -16.49 18.12 2.49
N ALA A 305 -17.05 19.27 2.85
CA ALA A 305 -16.58 20.55 2.32
C ALA A 305 -15.21 20.91 2.92
N THR A 306 -14.28 21.39 2.10
CA THR A 306 -13.03 22.01 2.58
C THR A 306 -13.18 23.52 2.78
N THR A 307 -14.14 24.13 2.07
CA THR A 307 -14.48 25.55 2.18
C THR A 307 -15.17 25.86 3.51
N GLY A 308 -14.80 26.97 4.16
CA GLY A 308 -15.43 27.42 5.40
C GLY A 308 -14.82 26.85 6.69
N ARG A 309 -13.60 26.27 6.62
CA ARG A 309 -12.88 25.62 7.73
C ARG A 309 -13.72 24.56 8.46
N PRO A 310 -13.80 23.32 7.92
CA PRO A 310 -14.30 22.20 8.73
C PRO A 310 -13.46 22.09 9.99
N GLN A 311 -14.09 22.28 11.15
CA GLN A 311 -13.41 22.09 12.44
C GLN A 311 -13.24 20.60 12.78
N GLN A 312 -14.04 19.73 12.14
CA GLN A 312 -14.06 18.28 12.37
C GLN A 312 -14.56 17.55 11.11
N PHE A 313 -14.12 16.31 10.93
CA PHE A 313 -14.52 15.40 9.84
C PHE A 313 -15.33 14.22 10.38
N THR A 314 -16.39 14.50 11.14
CA THR A 314 -17.27 13.47 11.76
C THR A 314 -18.44 13.10 10.85
N PRO A 315 -19.10 11.94 11.04
CA PRO A 315 -20.21 11.53 10.20
C PRO A 315 -21.33 12.58 10.08
N GLU A 316 -21.63 13.32 11.14
CA GLU A 316 -22.70 14.35 11.20
C GLU A 316 -22.36 15.59 10.38
N LYS A 317 -21.09 15.81 10.06
CA LYS A 317 -20.61 16.92 9.23
C LYS A 317 -20.38 16.52 7.78
N ALA A 318 -20.55 15.24 7.44
CA ALA A 318 -20.38 14.76 6.08
C ALA A 318 -21.54 15.28 5.21
N LEU A 319 -21.20 15.75 4.02
CA LEU A 319 -22.17 16.15 2.99
C LEU A 319 -22.84 14.94 2.33
N LEU A 320 -22.12 13.82 2.29
CA LEU A 320 -22.53 12.61 1.59
C LEU A 320 -21.75 11.42 2.14
N LYS A 321 -22.37 10.24 2.12
CA LYS A 321 -21.77 8.97 2.49
C LYS A 321 -22.00 7.94 1.39
N ILE A 322 -20.93 7.46 0.77
CA ILE A 322 -20.96 6.55 -0.38
C ILE A 322 -20.59 5.15 0.07
N ARG A 323 -21.47 4.17 -0.16
CA ARG A 323 -21.22 2.76 0.19
C ARG A 323 -20.20 2.15 -0.76
N MET A 324 -19.22 1.45 -0.20
CA MET A 324 -18.13 0.79 -0.93
C MET A 324 -18.00 -0.68 -0.51
N PRO A 325 -17.37 -1.52 -1.35
CA PRO A 325 -17.01 -2.87 -0.97
C PRO A 325 -16.11 -2.89 0.27
N ALA A 326 -16.25 -3.95 1.08
CA ALA A 326 -15.45 -4.18 2.28
C ALA A 326 -13.94 -4.14 2.01
N HIS A 327 -13.15 -3.84 3.05
CA HIS A 327 -11.70 -3.71 3.00
C HIS A 327 -11.21 -2.61 2.05
N LEU A 328 -11.96 -1.51 1.91
CA LEU A 328 -11.46 -0.30 1.24
C LEU A 328 -10.34 0.30 2.08
N GLU A 329 -9.16 0.43 1.48
CA GLU A 329 -8.00 1.04 2.09
C GLU A 329 -7.84 2.49 1.62
N GLN A 330 -6.63 2.88 1.23
CA GLN A 330 -6.36 4.24 0.81
C GLN A 330 -7.06 4.60 -0.50
N ILE A 331 -7.55 5.84 -0.55
CA ILE A 331 -8.06 6.51 -1.75
C ILE A 331 -7.14 7.68 -2.12
N THR A 332 -6.93 7.91 -3.42
CA THR A 332 -6.14 9.03 -3.95
C THR A 332 -6.85 9.65 -5.14
N LEU A 333 -6.84 10.98 -5.21
CA LEU A 333 -7.31 11.74 -6.36
C LEU A 333 -6.18 12.09 -7.34
N ASP A 334 -6.52 12.04 -8.62
CA ASP A 334 -5.76 12.62 -9.73
C ASP A 334 -6.74 13.22 -10.74
N GLY A 335 -6.88 14.54 -10.72
CA GLY A 335 -7.99 15.24 -11.38
C GLY A 335 -9.35 14.79 -10.83
N ASN A 336 -10.31 14.50 -11.71
CA ASN A 336 -11.65 14.02 -11.32
C ASN A 336 -11.71 12.52 -10.96
N ARG A 337 -10.55 11.86 -10.94
CA ARG A 337 -10.48 10.40 -10.87
C ARG A 337 -9.99 9.94 -9.51
N LEU A 338 -10.85 9.21 -8.80
CA LEU A 338 -10.55 8.61 -7.52
C LEU A 338 -10.04 7.19 -7.71
N TYR A 339 -8.85 6.91 -7.22
CA TYR A 339 -8.22 5.59 -7.22
C TYR A 339 -8.37 4.97 -5.85
N ALA A 340 -8.95 3.77 -5.78
CA ALA A 340 -9.20 3.04 -4.55
C ALA A 340 -8.44 1.71 -4.53
N VAL A 341 -7.78 1.43 -3.41
CA VAL A 341 -7.13 0.15 -3.13
C VAL A 341 -7.99 -0.67 -2.17
N PHE A 342 -8.05 -1.99 -2.38
CA PHE A 342 -8.79 -2.90 -1.51
C PHE A 342 -7.89 -4.00 -0.98
N GLU A 343 -7.92 -4.20 0.34
CA GLU A 343 -7.20 -5.28 1.01
C GLU A 343 -7.75 -6.67 0.62
N SER A 344 -9.03 -6.75 0.26
CA SER A 344 -9.75 -7.99 -0.09
C SER A 344 -9.15 -8.80 -1.25
N GLY A 345 -8.28 -8.17 -2.05
CA GLY A 345 -7.47 -8.86 -3.06
C GLY A 345 -6.45 -9.84 -2.47
N ALA A 346 -5.98 -9.61 -1.25
CA ALA A 346 -4.97 -10.44 -0.60
C ALA A 346 -5.46 -11.88 -0.38
N LYS A 347 -4.52 -12.83 -0.40
CA LYS A 347 -4.81 -14.24 -0.11
C LYS A 347 -5.34 -14.45 1.32
N ALA A 348 -4.88 -13.64 2.27
CA ALA A 348 -5.30 -13.70 3.68
C ALA A 348 -6.82 -13.50 3.88
N TYR A 349 -7.49 -12.80 2.97
CA TYR A 349 -8.93 -12.52 3.05
C TYR A 349 -9.77 -13.37 2.09
N ALA A 350 -9.18 -14.38 1.43
CA ALA A 350 -9.82 -15.11 0.35
C ALA A 350 -11.08 -15.88 0.74
N LEU A 351 -11.18 -16.32 2.00
CA LEU A 351 -12.30 -17.13 2.50
C LEU A 351 -13.44 -16.30 3.09
N ASN A 352 -13.20 -15.04 3.46
CA ASN A 352 -14.11 -14.27 4.33
C ASN A 352 -14.65 -13.00 3.67
N ALA A 353 -14.06 -12.55 2.55
CA ALA A 353 -14.51 -11.33 1.89
C ALA A 353 -15.70 -11.58 0.95
N LYS A 354 -16.78 -10.82 1.14
CA LYS A 354 -17.98 -10.83 0.27
C LYS A 354 -17.64 -10.53 -1.19
N THR A 355 -16.75 -9.57 -1.41
CA THR A 355 -16.18 -9.21 -2.71
C THR A 355 -14.67 -9.29 -2.64
N ARG A 356 -14.01 -9.76 -3.72
CA ARG A 356 -12.55 -9.88 -3.76
C ARG A 356 -11.98 -9.01 -4.87
N ILE A 357 -11.50 -7.84 -4.50
CA ILE A 357 -11.01 -6.84 -5.44
C ILE A 357 -9.47 -6.81 -5.39
N GLY A 358 -8.84 -7.50 -6.32
CA GLY A 358 -7.38 -7.49 -6.53
C GLY A 358 -6.91 -6.43 -7.53
N ARG A 359 -7.65 -5.32 -7.65
CA ARG A 359 -7.36 -4.24 -8.59
C ARG A 359 -7.40 -2.89 -7.89
N VAL A 360 -6.55 -1.95 -8.30
CA VAL A 360 -6.81 -0.53 -8.07
C VAL A 360 -7.99 -0.16 -8.96
N VAL A 361 -9.11 0.20 -8.32
CA VAL A 361 -10.33 0.59 -9.03
C VAL A 361 -10.34 2.10 -9.13
N SER A 362 -10.57 2.61 -10.33
CA SER A 362 -10.75 4.05 -10.52
C SER A 362 -12.21 4.38 -10.72
N PHE A 363 -12.66 5.49 -10.14
CA PHE A 363 -13.99 6.02 -10.24
C PHE A 363 -13.97 7.48 -10.69
N ASP A 364 -14.95 7.86 -11.51
CA ASP A 364 -15.26 9.25 -11.77
C ASP A 364 -16.02 9.83 -10.57
N ILE A 365 -15.48 10.88 -9.95
CA ILE A 365 -16.04 11.45 -8.72
C ILE A 365 -17.42 12.06 -8.95
N ASP A 366 -17.61 12.79 -10.04
CA ASP A 366 -18.89 13.46 -10.31
C ASP A 366 -20.01 12.43 -10.46
N THR A 367 -19.73 11.35 -11.18
CA THR A 367 -20.66 10.22 -11.30
C THR A 367 -20.91 9.57 -9.94
N LEU A 368 -19.87 9.28 -9.14
CA LEU A 368 -20.05 8.71 -7.79
C LEU A 368 -20.95 9.59 -6.91
N VAL A 369 -20.71 10.89 -6.88
CA VAL A 369 -21.46 11.83 -6.04
C VAL A 369 -22.89 11.96 -6.53
N LYS A 370 -23.11 12.03 -7.84
CA LYS A 370 -24.45 12.08 -8.44
C LYS A 370 -25.28 10.85 -8.08
N GLU A 371 -24.73 9.66 -8.31
CA GLU A 371 -25.42 8.39 -8.06
C GLU A 371 -25.74 8.20 -6.57
N ALA A 372 -24.84 8.64 -5.68
CA ALA A 372 -25.07 8.56 -4.24
C ALA A 372 -26.15 9.53 -3.76
N LYS A 373 -26.20 10.78 -4.27
CA LYS A 373 -27.27 11.74 -3.92
C LYS A 373 -28.66 11.25 -4.33
N GLN A 374 -28.79 10.73 -5.55
CA GLN A 374 -30.06 10.18 -6.04
C GLN A 374 -30.60 9.07 -5.14
N ASN A 375 -29.71 8.32 -4.47
CA ASN A 375 -30.09 7.26 -3.55
C ASN A 375 -30.58 7.79 -2.19
N ASP A 376 -29.91 8.82 -1.65
CA ASP A 376 -30.33 9.44 -0.39
C ASP A 376 -31.72 10.08 -0.56
N ASP A 377 -31.97 10.74 -1.70
CA ASP A 377 -33.28 11.32 -2.02
C ASP A 377 -34.36 10.23 -2.15
N ALA A 378 -34.05 9.09 -2.78
CA ALA A 378 -34.99 7.98 -2.96
C ALA A 378 -35.34 7.23 -1.65
N LYS A 379 -34.51 7.34 -0.60
CA LYS A 379 -34.80 6.76 0.73
C LYS A 379 -35.54 7.73 1.66
N ALA A 380 -35.53 9.02 1.33
CA ALA A 380 -36.23 10.06 2.09
C ALA A 380 -37.69 10.23 1.66
N GLN A 381 -38.06 9.67 0.50
CA GLN A 381 -39.44 9.49 0.01
C GLN A 381 -39.99 8.15 0.50
#